data_AF-A0A133U778-F1
#
_entry.id   AF-A0A133U778-F1
#
_cell.length_a   1.000
_cell.length_b   1.000
_cell.length_c   1.000
_cell.angle_alpha   90.00
_cell.angle_beta   90.00
_cell.angle_gamma   90.00
#
_symmetry.space_group_name_H-M   'P 1'
#
loop_
_entity.id
_entity.type
_entity.pdbx_description
1 polymer ?
#
loop_
_entity_poly.entity_id
_entity_poly.type
_entity_poly.pdbx_seq_one_letter_code
_entity_poly.pdbx_strand_id
1 'polypeptide(L)'
;MTVLLVGIVSSLFAMIPFYMKRFKPESYTGFWKKFGEMTGNIWGASAIPVFSMISMTLCYAFFYGFNNLVIVILATLIPAIKLAGKNHLISKETMNSLKTEIKESLNSVRFLSNGSKEF
;
A
#
# COMPACT_ATOMS: atom_id res chain seq x y z
N MET A 1 -6.47 -6.23 -10.24
CA MET A 1 -7.78 -5.95 -10.89
C MET A 1 -8.66 -5.05 -10.01
N THR A 2 -8.68 -5.29 -8.70
CA THR A 2 -9.47 -4.55 -7.69
C THR A 2 -9.25 -3.03 -7.70
N VAL A 3 -8.00 -2.56 -7.80
CA VAL A 3 -7.66 -1.12 -7.76
C VAL A 3 -8.28 -0.33 -8.91
N LEU A 4 -8.27 -0.88 -10.13
CA LEU A 4 -8.89 -0.24 -11.30
C LEU A 4 -10.39 -0.14 -11.14
N LEU A 5 -11.03 -1.20 -10.62
CA LEU A 5 -12.48 -1.23 -10.43
C LEU A 5 -12.91 -0.20 -9.38
N VAL A 6 -12.19 -0.10 -8.27
CA VAL A 6 -12.42 0.92 -7.23
C VAL A 6 -12.21 2.33 -7.80
N GLY A 7 -11.21 2.54 -8.65
CA GLY A 7 -10.97 3.82 -9.33
C GLY A 7 -12.12 4.24 -10.24
N ILE A 8 -12.64 3.31 -11.04
CA ILE A 8 -13.78 3.55 -11.94
C ILE A 8 -15.04 3.87 -11.14
N VAL A 9 -15.36 3.05 -10.13
CA VAL A 9 -16.55 3.25 -9.28
C VAL A 9 -16.46 4.60 -8.57
N SER A 10 -15.32 4.91 -7.94
CA SER A 10 -15.10 6.19 -7.25
C SER A 10 -15.26 7.39 -8.18
N SER A 11 -14.78 7.28 -9.42
CA SER A 11 -14.90 8.35 -10.43
C SER A 11 -16.35 8.57 -10.85
N LEU A 12 -17.12 7.50 -11.01
CA LEU A 12 -18.56 7.59 -11.30
C LEU A 12 -19.31 8.23 -10.13
N PHE A 13 -19.02 7.83 -8.89
CA PHE A 13 -19.63 8.43 -7.69
C PHE A 13 -19.31 9.93 -7.56
N ALA A 14 -18.09 10.34 -7.89
CA ALA A 14 -17.70 11.75 -7.87
C ALA A 14 -18.46 12.60 -8.91
N MET A 15 -18.93 12.01 -10.00
CA MET A 15 -19.72 12.71 -11.03
C MET A 15 -21.22 12.81 -10.71
N ILE A 16 -21.76 11.95 -9.85
CA ILE A 16 -23.18 11.93 -9.46
C ILE A 16 -23.73 13.32 -9.06
N PRO A 17 -23.07 14.10 -8.17
CA PRO A 17 -23.61 15.38 -7.75
C PRO A 17 -23.71 16.40 -8.90
N PHE A 18 -22.80 16.36 -9.87
CA PHE A 18 -22.85 17.25 -11.04
C PHE A 18 -23.92 16.83 -12.05
N TYR A 19 -24.12 15.53 -12.21
CA TYR A 19 -25.23 15.01 -12.99
C TYR A 19 -26.57 15.42 -12.36
N MET A 20 -26.73 15.25 -11.04
CA MET A 20 -27.94 15.67 -10.32
C MET A 20 -28.16 17.19 -10.43
N LYS A 21 -27.12 17.99 -10.24
CA LYS A 21 -27.19 19.46 -10.37
C LYS A 21 -27.68 19.90 -11.75
N ARG A 22 -27.35 19.17 -12.83
CA ARG A 22 -27.70 19.53 -14.21
C ARG A 22 -29.03 18.95 -14.67
N PHE A 23 -29.34 17.70 -14.32
CA PHE A 23 -30.45 16.94 -14.90
C PHE A 23 -31.57 16.60 -13.92
N LYS A 24 -31.32 16.64 -12.60
CA LYS A 24 -32.30 16.31 -11.56
C LYS A 24 -32.15 17.26 -10.35
N PRO A 25 -32.38 18.57 -10.54
CA PRO A 25 -32.15 19.56 -9.49
C PRO A 25 -33.02 19.30 -8.24
N GLU A 26 -34.21 18.70 -8.38
CA GLU A 26 -35.04 18.30 -7.23
C GLU A 26 -34.36 17.27 -6.31
N SER A 27 -33.47 16.43 -6.86
CA SER A 27 -32.69 15.44 -6.10
C SER A 27 -31.34 15.99 -5.63
N TYR A 28 -30.93 17.18 -6.07
CA TYR A 28 -29.68 17.83 -5.69
C TYR A 28 -29.83 18.53 -4.33
N THR A 29 -30.00 17.75 -3.27
CA THR A 29 -30.19 18.23 -1.89
C THR A 29 -29.31 17.47 -0.89
N GLY A 30 -29.23 17.98 0.34
CA GLY A 30 -28.52 17.32 1.45
C GLY A 30 -27.03 17.06 1.16
N PHE A 31 -26.65 15.77 1.20
CA PHE A 31 -25.26 15.33 1.02
C PHE A 31 -24.69 15.70 -0.36
N TRP A 32 -25.43 15.44 -1.44
CA TRP A 32 -24.97 15.70 -2.81
C TRP A 32 -24.76 17.18 -3.08
N LYS A 33 -25.62 18.03 -2.51
CA LYS A 33 -25.48 19.49 -2.60
C LYS A 33 -24.21 19.97 -1.91
N LYS A 34 -23.99 19.55 -0.65
CA LYS A 34 -22.77 19.88 0.09
C LYS A 34 -21.51 19.38 -0.61
N PHE A 35 -21.53 18.15 -1.12
CA PHE A 35 -20.38 17.57 -1.82
C PHE A 35 -20.08 18.30 -3.14
N GLY A 36 -21.10 18.59 -3.95
CA GLY A 36 -20.95 19.34 -5.20
C GLY A 36 -20.50 20.78 -4.99
N GLU A 37 -20.93 21.42 -3.90
CA GLU A 37 -20.46 22.76 -3.50
C GLU A 37 -19.03 22.74 -2.97
N MET A 38 -18.67 21.74 -2.16
CA MET A 38 -17.31 21.56 -1.63
C MET A 38 -16.28 21.30 -2.74
N THR A 39 -16.66 20.52 -3.75
CA THR A 39 -15.79 20.22 -4.90
C THR A 39 -15.80 21.32 -5.95
N GLY A 40 -16.83 22.19 -5.95
CA GLY A 40 -16.97 23.38 -6.79
C GLY A 40 -17.31 23.08 -8.25
N ASN A 41 -16.50 22.26 -8.92
CA ASN A 41 -16.63 21.89 -10.32
C ASN A 41 -16.30 20.40 -10.57
N ILE A 42 -16.68 19.91 -11.76
CA ILE A 42 -16.46 18.51 -12.17
C ILE A 42 -14.97 18.14 -12.08
N TRP A 43 -14.09 19.06 -12.45
CA TRP A 43 -12.64 18.85 -12.40
C TRP A 43 -12.14 18.60 -10.98
N GLY A 44 -12.58 19.39 -10.00
CA GLY A 44 -12.24 19.25 -8.59
C GLY A 44 -12.78 17.95 -7.99
N ALA A 45 -13.98 17.53 -8.39
CA ALA A 45 -14.51 16.24 -7.97
C ALA A 45 -13.76 15.06 -8.60
N SER A 46 -13.36 15.17 -9.87
CA SER A 46 -12.55 14.15 -10.54
C SER A 46 -11.11 14.07 -10.01
N ALA A 47 -10.61 15.13 -9.37
CA ALA A 47 -9.30 15.12 -8.76
C ALA A 47 -9.24 14.16 -7.55
N ILE A 48 -10.33 14.01 -6.80
CA ILE A 48 -10.39 13.13 -5.61
C ILE A 48 -10.00 11.67 -5.94
N PRO A 49 -10.65 10.98 -6.88
CA PRO A 49 -10.28 9.61 -7.23
C PRO A 49 -8.86 9.55 -7.84
N VAL A 50 -8.45 10.52 -8.64
CA VAL A 50 -7.10 10.56 -9.22
C VAL A 50 -6.02 10.66 -8.14
N PHE A 51 -6.16 11.59 -7.19
CA PHE A 51 -5.26 11.71 -6.05
C PHE A 51 -5.22 10.43 -5.21
N SER A 52 -6.38 9.79 -5.00
CA SER A 52 -6.42 8.51 -4.28
C SER A 52 -5.65 7.41 -5.00
N MET A 53 -5.73 7.33 -6.33
CA MET A 53 -5.00 6.34 -7.13
C MET A 53 -3.49 6.59 -7.11
N ILE A 54 -3.06 7.85 -7.22
CA ILE A 54 -1.65 8.23 -7.12
C ILE A 54 -1.11 7.87 -5.72
N SER A 55 -1.84 8.25 -4.67
CA SER A 55 -1.46 7.95 -3.28
C SER A 55 -1.33 6.45 -3.04
N MET A 56 -2.31 5.65 -3.49
CA MET A 56 -2.21 4.19 -3.40
C MET A 56 -1.02 3.63 -4.17
N THR A 57 -0.76 4.14 -5.38
CA THR A 57 0.39 3.71 -6.20
C THR A 57 1.71 4.00 -5.48
N LEU A 58 1.85 5.17 -4.86
CA LEU A 58 3.03 5.53 -4.08
C LEU A 58 3.18 4.64 -2.84
N CYS A 59 2.10 4.36 -2.13
CA CYS A 59 2.12 3.41 -1.02
C CYS A 59 2.60 2.03 -1.48
N TYR A 60 2.02 1.50 -2.57
CA TYR A 60 2.46 0.21 -3.13
C TYR A 60 3.94 0.22 -3.52
N ALA A 61 4.41 1.27 -4.19
CA ALA A 61 5.81 1.39 -4.57
C ALA A 61 6.75 1.45 -3.35
N PHE A 62 6.36 2.19 -2.31
CA PHE A 62 7.13 2.31 -1.07
C PHE A 62 7.20 0.96 -0.32
N PHE A 63 6.06 0.29 -0.13
CA PHE A 63 6.04 -1.02 0.53
C PHE A 63 6.81 -2.07 -0.26
N TYR A 64 6.67 -2.11 -1.59
CA TYR A 64 7.40 -3.07 -2.41
C TYR A 64 8.91 -2.78 -2.43
N GLY A 65 9.30 -1.50 -2.51
CA GLY A 65 10.70 -1.07 -2.41
C GLY A 65 11.32 -1.45 -1.06
N PHE A 66 10.61 -1.18 0.03
CA PHE A 66 11.06 -1.53 1.38
C PHE A 66 11.23 -3.04 1.56
N ASN A 67 10.26 -3.84 1.12
CA ASN A 67 10.34 -5.30 1.19
C ASN A 67 11.56 -5.85 0.40
N ASN A 68 11.81 -5.34 -0.80
CA ASN A 68 12.98 -5.73 -1.58
C ASN A 68 14.29 -5.35 -0.89
N LEU A 69 14.37 -4.16 -0.29
CA LEU A 69 15.55 -3.72 0.46
C LEU A 69 15.84 -4.66 1.64
N VAL A 70 14.81 -5.03 2.42
CA VAL A 70 14.94 -5.96 3.55
C VAL A 70 15.44 -7.34 3.08
N ILE A 71 14.91 -7.85 1.96
CA ILE A 71 15.35 -9.12 1.38
C ILE A 71 16.84 -9.07 0.99
N VAL A 72 17.30 -7.97 0.37
CA VAL A 72 18.71 -7.79 -0.01
C VAL A 72 19.63 -7.73 1.20
N ILE A 73 19.21 -7.01 2.25
CA ILE A 73 19.97 -6.93 3.52
C ILE A 73 20.08 -8.32 4.15
N LEU A 74 18.99 -9.08 4.24
CA LEU A 74 19.01 -10.44 4.78
C LEU A 74 19.87 -11.40 3.94
N ALA A 75 19.80 -11.29 2.60
CA ALA A 75 20.59 -12.11 1.68
C ALA A 75 22.10 -11.89 1.83
N THR A 76 22.54 -10.71 2.25
CA THR A 76 23.97 -10.39 2.48
C THR A 76 24.43 -10.70 3.91
N LEU A 77 23.56 -10.52 4.91
CA LEU A 77 23.86 -10.83 6.31
C LEU A 77 23.98 -12.33 6.61
N ILE A 78 23.11 -13.17 6.03
CA ILE A 78 23.10 -14.62 6.31
C ILE A 78 24.44 -15.29 5.95
N PRO A 79 25.04 -15.06 4.76
CA PRO A 79 26.37 -15.57 4.42
C PRO A 79 27.46 -15.04 5.36
N ALA A 80 27.42 -13.74 5.69
CA ALA A 80 28.41 -13.11 6.56
C ALA A 80 28.42 -13.73 7.97
N ILE A 81 27.24 -13.96 8.55
CA ILE A 81 27.10 -14.64 9.86
C ILE A 81 27.60 -16.08 9.78
N LYS A 82 27.31 -16.80 8.69
CA LYS A 82 27.77 -18.18 8.48
C LYS A 82 29.30 -18.27 8.38
N LEU A 83 29.93 -17.30 7.71
CA LEU A 83 31.39 -17.17 7.62
C LEU A 83 32.02 -16.83 8.97
N ALA A 84 31.44 -15.90 9.71
CA ALA A 84 31.94 -15.51 11.04
C ALA A 84 31.83 -16.66 12.07
N GLY A 85 30.75 -17.44 12.04
CA GLY A 85 30.61 -18.64 12.86
C GLY A 85 31.61 -19.76 12.49
N LYS A 86 31.93 -19.91 11.20
CA LYS A 86 32.95 -20.89 10.73
C LYS A 86 34.36 -20.52 11.21
N ASN A 87 34.65 -19.22 11.33
CA ASN A 87 35.94 -18.71 11.79
C ASN A 87 36.05 -18.60 13.32
N HIS A 88 35.10 -19.17 14.08
CA HIS A 88 35.03 -19.08 15.55
C HIS A 88 35.03 -17.64 16.12
N LEU A 89 34.71 -16.65 15.29
CA LEU A 89 34.66 -15.24 15.70
C LEU A 89 33.43 -14.93 16.58
N ILE A 90 32.45 -15.84 16.61
CA ILE A 90 31.20 -15.68 17.35
C ILE A 90 30.86 -17.00 18.07
N SER A 91 30.33 -16.93 19.29
CA SER A 91 29.94 -18.12 20.06
C SER A 91 28.78 -18.87 19.40
N LYS A 92 28.69 -20.19 19.63
CA LYS A 92 27.60 -21.03 19.13
C LYS A 92 26.23 -20.58 19.66
N GLU A 93 26.19 -20.03 20.88
CA GLU A 93 24.98 -19.54 21.52
C GLU A 93 24.47 -18.27 20.83
N THR A 94 25.36 -17.32 20.56
CA THR A 94 25.06 -16.11 19.80
C THR A 94 24.59 -16.43 18.38
N MET A 95 25.22 -17.43 17.73
CA MET A 95 24.80 -17.88 16.39
C MET A 95 23.39 -18.50 16.37
N ASN A 96 22.99 -19.19 17.43
CA ASN A 96 21.64 -19.78 17.52
C ASN A 96 20.57 -18.72 17.83
N SER A 97 20.88 -17.71 18.65
CA SER A 97 20.00 -16.56 18.86
C SER A 97 19.75 -15.81 17.56
N LEU A 98 20.82 -15.46 16.84
CA LEU A 98 20.75 -14.78 15.54
C LEU A 98 19.93 -15.55 14.50
N LYS A 99 20.07 -16.88 14.42
CA LYS A 99 19.25 -17.70 13.52
C LYS A 99 17.77 -17.64 13.85
N THR A 100 17.42 -17.55 15.13
CA THR A 100 16.04 -17.51 15.60
C THR A 100 15.42 -16.15 15.27
N GLU A 101 16.09 -15.05 15.57
CA GLU A 101 15.65 -13.69 15.24
C GLU A 101 15.53 -13.47 13.72
N ILE A 102 16.47 -13.99 12.93
CA ILE A 102 16.40 -13.93 11.46
C ILE A 102 15.21 -14.73 10.93
N LYS A 103 14.91 -15.89 11.53
CA LYS A 103 13.77 -16.72 11.12
C LYS A 103 12.44 -16.04 11.45
N GLU A 104 12.32 -15.40 12.62
CA GLU A 104 11.15 -14.62 12.99
C GLU A 104 10.96 -13.40 12.08
N SER A 105 12.05 -12.69 11.79
CA SER A 105 12.05 -11.54 10.86
C SER A 105 11.71 -11.95 9.42
N LEU A 106 12.19 -13.10 8.95
CA LEU A 106 11.81 -13.65 7.64
C LEU A 106 10.33 -14.06 7.60
N ASN A 107 9.81 -14.62 8.69
CA ASN A 107 8.40 -15.00 8.78
C ASN A 107 7.49 -13.77 8.81
N SER A 108 7.87 -12.69 9.49
CA SER A 108 7.08 -11.44 9.50
C SER A 108 7.09 -10.77 8.12
N VAL A 109 8.24 -10.71 7.44
CA VAL A 109 8.35 -10.18 6.06
C VAL A 109 7.57 -11.07 5.08
N ARG A 110 7.63 -12.40 5.22
CA ARG A 110 6.86 -13.34 4.38
C ARG A 110 5.36 -13.22 4.62
N PHE A 111 4.91 -12.98 5.85
CA PHE A 111 3.51 -12.73 6.17
C PHE A 111 3.01 -11.44 5.50
N LEU A 112 3.80 -10.35 5.55
CA LEU A 112 3.48 -9.10 4.85
C LEU A 112 3.48 -9.26 3.32
N SER A 113 4.37 -10.10 2.78
CA SER A 113 4.43 -10.40 1.34
C SER A 113 3.29 -11.30 0.84
N ASN A 114 2.86 -12.29 1.63
CA ASN A 114 1.78 -13.20 1.26
C ASN A 114 0.38 -12.61 1.54
N GLY A 115 0.22 -11.80 2.58
CA GLY A 115 -1.02 -11.03 2.80
C GLY A 115 -1.33 -10.06 1.65
N SER A 116 -0.31 -9.63 0.89
CA SER A 116 -0.48 -8.84 -0.34
C SER A 116 -0.95 -9.65 -1.56
N LYS A 117 -0.93 -10.98 -1.53
CA LYS A 117 -1.36 -11.84 -2.67
C LYS A 117 -2.82 -12.28 -2.58
N GLU A 118 -3.46 -12.10 -1.43
CA GLU A 118 -4.86 -12.47 -1.20
C GLU A 118 -5.86 -11.30 -1.34
N PHE A 119 -5.40 -10.10 -1.78
CA PHE A 119 -6.23 -8.90 -2.02
C PHE A 119 -6.16 -8.38 -3.46
#